data_AF-A0A962ZIK8-F1
#
_entry.id   AF-A0A962ZIK8-F1
#
_cell.length_a   1.000
_cell.length_b   1.000
_cell.length_c   1.000
_cell.angle_alpha   90.00
_cell.angle_beta   90.00
_cell.angle_gamma   90.00
#
_symmetry.space_group_name_H-M   'P 1'
#
loop_
_entity.id
_entity.type
_entity.pdbx_description
1 polymer ?
#
loop_
_entity_poly.entity_id
_entity_poly.type
_entity_poly.pdbx_seq_one_letter_code
_entity_poly.pdbx_strand_id
1 'polypeptide(L)'
;MLDNLMEDMHANIEDLIDPKELIIKKLSENKELLNRVFWECGETEFKFVINSGFWFGGLFGVLQMFFWWFHQADWVMPVFGLIVGTATNWLALNLIFRPLNPIKIGPITLQGLFLRRQNAVSEVFCRIVTSEILTIGHIMNEIFRGPRSDRAKAMMKRHMRPVIDGGVVKTVAQLTVGPEGFVELKRTIE
;
A
#
# COMPACT_ATOMS: atom_id res chain seq x y z
N MET A 1 -11.75 -25.94 -22.73
CA MET A 1 -12.66 -25.52 -21.64
C MET A 1 -11.91 -24.74 -20.59
N LEU A 2 -10.86 -25.32 -19.98
CA LEU A 2 -9.98 -24.58 -19.08
C LEU A 2 -9.30 -23.41 -19.80
N ASP A 3 -8.87 -23.61 -21.04
CA ASP A 3 -8.25 -22.54 -21.85
C ASP A 3 -9.22 -21.37 -22.08
N ASN A 4 -10.46 -21.65 -22.51
CA ASN A 4 -11.48 -20.62 -22.70
C ASN A 4 -11.85 -19.88 -21.40
N LEU A 5 -11.91 -20.60 -20.26
CA LEU A 5 -12.15 -19.98 -18.96
C LEU A 5 -10.98 -19.09 -18.55
N MET A 6 -9.74 -19.55 -18.78
CA MET A 6 -8.53 -18.78 -18.49
C MET A 6 -8.44 -17.53 -19.38
N GLU A 7 -8.82 -17.66 -20.64
CA GLU A 7 -8.87 -16.57 -21.62
C GLU A 7 -9.94 -15.53 -21.25
N ASP A 8 -11.14 -15.96 -20.84
CA ASP A 8 -12.19 -15.08 -20.32
C ASP A 8 -11.75 -14.37 -19.03
N MET A 9 -11.10 -15.08 -18.10
CA MET A 9 -10.57 -14.47 -16.88
C MET A 9 -9.46 -13.46 -17.18
N HIS A 10 -8.60 -13.73 -18.17
CA HIS A 10 -7.55 -12.81 -18.59
C HIS A 10 -8.13 -11.57 -19.26
N ALA A 11 -9.13 -11.75 -20.13
CA ALA A 11 -9.84 -10.64 -20.79
C ALA A 11 -10.57 -9.72 -19.81
N ASN A 12 -10.96 -10.23 -18.63
CA ASN A 12 -11.71 -9.49 -17.61
C ASN A 12 -10.89 -9.24 -16.33
N ILE A 13 -9.55 -9.26 -16.40
CA ILE A 13 -8.71 -9.21 -15.20
C ILE A 13 -8.84 -7.89 -14.41
N GLU A 14 -9.04 -6.76 -15.10
CA GLU A 14 -9.29 -5.44 -14.49
C GLU A 14 -10.60 -5.41 -13.68
N ASP A 15 -11.56 -6.22 -14.09
CA ASP A 15 -12.86 -6.38 -13.43
C ASP A 15 -12.82 -7.36 -12.26
N LEU A 16 -11.81 -8.23 -12.22
CA LEU A 16 -11.64 -9.27 -11.20
C LEU A 16 -10.72 -8.82 -10.06
N ILE A 17 -9.78 -7.90 -10.31
CA ILE A 17 -8.73 -7.51 -9.36
C ILE A 17 -8.67 -5.99 -9.21
N ASP A 18 -8.59 -5.54 -7.96
CA ASP A 18 -8.18 -4.17 -7.62
C ASP A 18 -6.77 -4.20 -6.98
N PRO A 19 -5.71 -3.84 -7.72
CA PRO A 19 -4.34 -3.89 -7.21
C PRO A 19 -4.15 -3.01 -5.96
N LYS A 20 -4.85 -1.87 -5.88
CA LYS A 20 -4.75 -0.95 -4.74
C LYS A 20 -5.33 -1.61 -3.49
N GLU A 21 -6.49 -2.24 -3.61
CA GLU A 21 -7.11 -2.96 -2.51
C GLU A 21 -6.24 -4.13 -2.04
N LEU A 22 -5.68 -4.90 -2.97
CA LEU A 22 -4.76 -5.99 -2.67
C LEU A 22 -3.52 -5.50 -1.89
N ILE A 23 -2.92 -4.38 -2.32
CA ILE A 23 -1.77 -3.77 -1.65
C ILE A 23 -2.13 -3.30 -0.24
N ILE A 24 -3.25 -2.57 -0.09
CA ILE A 24 -3.69 -2.06 1.22
C ILE A 24 -3.96 -3.22 2.17
N LYS A 25 -4.66 -4.26 1.71
CA LYS A 25 -4.97 -5.45 2.49
C LYS A 25 -3.71 -6.18 2.94
N LYS A 26 -2.77 -6.43 2.01
CA LYS A 26 -1.51 -7.14 2.34
C LYS A 26 -0.61 -6.34 3.27
N LEU A 27 -0.49 -5.02 3.08
CA LEU A 27 0.25 -4.15 4.00
C LEU A 27 -0.44 -4.00 5.36
N SER A 28 -1.78 -4.08 5.40
CA SER A 28 -2.53 -3.98 6.66
C SER A 28 -2.45 -5.27 7.48
N GLU A 29 -2.49 -6.43 6.82
CA GLU A 29 -2.32 -7.77 7.40
C GLU A 29 -0.90 -7.99 7.91
N ASN A 30 0.13 -7.51 7.18
CA ASN A 30 1.52 -7.70 7.55
C ASN A 30 2.20 -6.37 7.97
N LYS A 31 2.23 -6.13 9.29
CA LYS A 31 2.88 -4.95 9.88
C LYS A 31 4.39 -4.92 9.66
N GLU A 32 5.03 -6.09 9.56
CA GLU A 32 6.47 -6.19 9.30
C GLU A 32 6.80 -5.71 7.88
N LEU A 33 6.02 -6.17 6.89
CA LEU A 33 6.14 -5.72 5.50
C LEU A 33 5.91 -4.21 5.38
N LEU A 34 4.87 -3.69 6.05
CA LEU A 34 4.59 -2.25 6.07
C LEU A 34 5.77 -1.45 6.66
N ASN A 35 6.32 -1.89 7.78
CA ASN A 35 7.47 -1.23 8.41
C ASN A 35 8.71 -1.30 7.51
N ARG A 36 8.94 -2.43 6.83
CA ARG A 36 10.06 -2.58 5.90
C ARG A 36 9.92 -1.66 4.69
N VAL A 37 8.73 -1.60 4.08
CA VAL A 37 8.43 -0.66 2.99
C VAL A 37 8.72 0.77 3.43
N PHE A 38 8.31 1.16 4.63
CA PHE A 38 8.55 2.50 5.16
C PHE A 38 10.05 2.80 5.34
N TRP A 39 10.80 1.87 5.90
CA TRP A 39 12.24 2.01 6.09
C TRP A 39 13.01 2.04 4.77
N GLU A 40 12.75 1.10 3.85
CA GLU A 40 13.43 1.05 2.55
C GLU A 40 13.12 2.28 1.70
N CYS A 41 11.87 2.76 1.71
CA CYS A 41 11.49 3.96 0.98
C CYS A 41 12.07 5.25 1.60
N GLY A 42 12.20 5.31 2.93
CA GLY A 42 12.51 6.55 3.65
C GLY A 42 13.92 6.66 4.24
N GLU A 43 14.77 5.64 4.11
CA GLU A 43 16.07 5.56 4.80
C GLU A 43 16.94 6.82 4.61
N THR A 44 16.96 7.37 3.40
CA THR A 44 17.80 8.53 3.09
C THR A 44 17.22 9.82 3.69
N GLU A 45 15.90 9.95 3.65
CA GLU A 45 15.17 11.08 4.21
C GLU A 45 15.29 11.08 5.73
N PHE A 46 15.21 9.93 6.39
CA PHE A 46 15.47 9.82 7.83
C PHE A 46 16.90 10.22 8.19
N LYS A 47 17.91 9.76 7.44
CA LYS A 47 19.32 10.17 7.66
C LYS A 47 19.49 11.69 7.53
N PHE A 48 18.80 12.32 6.58
CA PHE A 48 18.82 13.77 6.45
C PHE A 48 18.15 14.48 7.63
N VAL A 49 17.00 14.00 8.09
CA VAL A 49 16.32 14.56 9.28
C VAL A 49 17.22 14.49 10.50
N ILE A 50 17.90 13.35 10.70
CA ILE A 50 18.86 13.17 11.80
C ILE A 50 20.02 14.17 11.67
N ASN A 51 20.62 14.30 10.48
CA ASN A 51 21.77 15.18 10.27
C ASN A 51 21.42 16.68 10.34
N SER A 52 20.24 17.06 9.84
CA SER A 52 19.74 18.44 9.93
C SER A 52 19.25 18.80 11.33
N GLY A 53 18.83 17.80 12.13
CA GLY A 53 18.46 17.98 13.54
C GLY A 53 19.59 18.61 14.37
N PHE A 54 20.85 18.28 14.09
CA PHE A 54 22.00 18.91 14.75
C PHE A 54 22.06 20.42 14.46
N TRP A 55 21.92 20.82 13.20
CA TRP A 55 21.96 22.22 12.78
C TRP A 55 20.78 23.03 13.34
N PHE A 56 19.56 22.49 13.27
CA PHE A 56 18.38 23.16 13.83
C PHE A 56 18.44 23.23 15.35
N GLY A 57 18.79 22.14 16.03
CA GLY A 57 18.94 22.11 17.48
C GLY A 57 20.02 23.08 17.97
N GLY A 58 21.16 23.15 17.26
CA GLY A 58 22.20 24.13 17.54
C GLY A 58 21.72 25.57 17.34
N LEU A 59 21.06 25.87 16.21
CA LEU A 59 20.53 27.21 15.92
C LEU A 59 19.53 27.67 16.99
N PHE A 60 18.54 26.83 17.31
CA PHE A 60 17.55 27.15 18.34
C PHE A 60 18.15 27.19 19.74
N GLY A 61 19.16 26.36 20.04
CA GLY A 61 19.88 26.37 21.30
C GLY A 61 20.66 27.67 21.52
N VAL A 62 21.30 28.22 20.48
CA VAL A 62 21.97 29.53 20.56
C VAL A 62 20.95 30.65 20.77
N LEU A 63 19.82 30.60 20.06
CA LEU A 63 18.72 31.54 20.28
C LEU A 63 18.15 31.44 21.70
N GLN A 64 17.98 30.23 22.24
CA GLN A 64 17.56 29.99 23.62
C GLN A 64 18.55 30.61 24.60
N MET A 65 19.85 30.41 24.40
CA MET A 65 20.89 30.96 25.26
C MET A 65 20.86 32.49 25.28
N PHE A 66 20.64 33.12 24.12
CA PHE A 66 20.50 34.57 24.01
C PHE A 66 19.25 35.11 24.72
N PHE A 67 18.11 34.42 24.58
CA PHE A 67 16.88 34.80 25.28
C PHE A 67 16.99 34.66 26.80
N TRP A 68 17.64 33.59 27.27
CA TRP A 68 17.86 33.38 28.71
C TRP A 68 18.78 34.44 29.32
N TRP A 69 19.75 34.96 28.56
CA TRP A 69 20.58 36.08 29.01
C TRP A 69 19.75 37.32 29.37
N PHE A 70 18.64 37.58 28.65
CA PHE A 70 17.81 38.76 28.90
C PHE A 70 16.68 38.52 29.92
N HIS A 71 16.11 37.30 29.98
CA HIS A 71 15.02 36.95 30.89
C HIS A 71 15.35 35.67 31.67
N GLN A 72 15.82 35.85 32.91
CA GLN A 72 16.19 34.78 33.85
C GLN A 72 14.98 34.23 34.63
N ALA A 73 13.88 33.92 33.95
CA ALA A 73 12.68 33.40 34.61
C ALA A 73 12.59 31.87 34.47
N ASP A 74 12.31 31.17 35.57
CA ASP A 74 12.38 29.70 35.63
C ASP A 74 11.40 28.98 34.69
N TRP A 75 10.27 29.62 34.37
CA TRP A 75 9.26 29.12 33.42
C TRP A 75 9.67 29.22 31.95
N VAL A 76 10.72 30.00 31.63
CA VAL A 76 11.18 30.19 30.26
C VAL A 76 11.70 28.89 29.67
N MET A 77 12.41 28.06 30.45
CA MET A 77 12.96 26.80 29.93
C MET A 77 11.89 25.80 29.47
N PRO A 78 10.85 25.47 30.26
CA PRO A 78 9.77 24.59 29.80
C PRO A 78 9.00 25.13 28.59
N VAL A 79 8.66 26.43 28.62
CA VAL A 79 7.88 27.06 27.54
C VAL A 79 8.68 27.14 26.25
N PHE A 80 9.96 27.52 26.33
CA PHE A 80 10.84 27.58 25.18
C PHE A 80 11.11 26.19 24.61
N GLY A 81 11.29 25.18 25.46
CA GLY A 81 11.41 23.78 25.03
C GLY A 81 10.18 23.29 24.25
N LEU A 82 8.97 23.63 24.71
CA LEU A 82 7.73 23.31 24.00
C LEU A 82 7.64 24.03 22.65
N ILE A 83 7.93 25.33 22.60
CA ILE A 83 7.87 26.14 21.38
C ILE A 83 8.92 25.67 20.37
N VAL A 84 10.17 25.51 20.79
CA VAL A 84 11.26 25.06 19.91
C VAL A 84 11.04 23.63 19.46
N GLY A 85 10.60 22.73 20.34
CA GLY A 85 10.34 21.34 19.98
C GLY A 85 9.25 21.24 18.92
N THR A 86 8.13 21.95 19.11
CA THR A 86 7.04 21.99 18.13
C THR A 86 7.47 22.69 16.83
N ALA A 87 8.20 23.80 16.90
CA ALA A 87 8.71 24.51 15.73
C ALA A 87 9.71 23.67 14.93
N THR A 88 10.61 22.95 15.59
CA THR A 88 11.61 22.08 14.94
C THR A 88 10.93 20.90 14.26
N ASN A 89 9.95 20.27 14.92
CA ASN A 89 9.17 19.18 14.31
C ASN A 89 8.38 19.67 13.10
N TRP A 90 7.74 20.84 13.22
CA TRP A 90 7.03 21.48 12.10
C TRP A 90 7.98 21.80 10.93
N LEU A 91 9.14 22.37 11.21
CA LEU A 91 10.14 22.72 10.21
C LEU A 91 10.70 21.49 9.50
N ALA A 92 11.02 20.43 10.25
CA ALA A 92 11.49 19.16 9.71
C ALA A 92 10.47 18.56 8.74
N LEU A 93 9.19 18.48 9.15
CA LEU A 93 8.12 17.96 8.29
C LEU A 93 7.95 18.83 7.03
N ASN A 94 7.99 20.15 7.19
CA ASN A 94 7.84 21.09 6.09
C ASN A 94 9.01 20.95 5.09
N LEU A 95 10.24 20.75 5.56
CA LEU A 95 11.43 20.56 4.73
C LEU A 95 11.44 19.21 3.96
N ILE A 96 10.89 18.16 4.57
CA ILE A 96 10.76 16.84 3.93
C ILE A 96 9.70 16.87 2.82
N PHE A 97 8.51 17.40 3.11
CA PHE A 97 7.33 17.24 2.25
C PHE A 97 6.94 18.48 1.43
N ARG A 98 7.46 19.67 1.73
CA ARG A 98 7.14 20.92 1.02
C ARG A 98 8.43 21.67 0.60
N PRO A 99 8.41 22.45 -0.49
CA PRO A 99 7.28 22.70 -1.40
C PRO A 99 7.02 21.54 -2.36
N LEU A 100 5.74 21.35 -2.70
CA LEU A 100 5.24 20.30 -3.59
C LEU A 100 5.79 20.45 -5.02
N ASN A 101 5.76 21.67 -5.53
CA ASN A 101 6.32 22.04 -6.81
C ASN A 101 7.69 22.71 -6.59
N PRO A 102 8.69 22.44 -7.45
CA PRO A 102 10.00 23.05 -7.34
C PRO A 102 9.90 24.56 -7.52
N ILE A 103 10.26 25.32 -6.48
CA ILE A 103 10.31 26.78 -6.51
C ILE A 103 11.72 27.18 -6.92
N LYS A 104 11.84 27.86 -8.05
CA LYS A 104 13.12 28.41 -8.54
C LYS A 104 13.30 29.81 -7.94
N ILE A 105 14.26 29.96 -7.03
CA ILE A 105 14.71 31.27 -6.53
C ILE A 105 16.11 31.49 -7.12
N GLY A 106 16.17 32.13 -8.29
CA GLY A 106 17.42 32.34 -9.03
C GLY A 106 18.09 31.01 -9.41
N PRO A 107 19.39 30.79 -9.09
CA PRO A 107 20.11 29.55 -9.39
C PRO A 107 19.78 28.38 -8.44
N ILE A 108 19.00 28.60 -7.38
CA ILE A 108 18.69 27.59 -6.36
C ILE A 108 17.24 27.09 -6.55
N THR A 109 17.08 25.78 -6.63
CA THR A 109 15.77 25.10 -6.67
C THR A 109 15.42 24.58 -5.27
N LEU A 110 14.41 25.18 -4.65
CA LEU A 110 13.83 24.71 -3.39
C LEU A 110 12.71 23.71 -3.70
N GLN A 111 12.87 22.49 -3.23
CA GLN A 111 11.87 21.42 -3.33
C GLN A 111 11.96 20.55 -2.08
N GLY A 112 10.81 20.05 -1.61
CA GLY A 112 10.78 19.11 -0.49
C GLY A 112 11.70 17.94 -0.79
N LEU A 113 12.52 17.53 0.20
CA LEU A 113 13.58 16.56 -0.05
C LEU A 113 13.04 15.22 -0.54
N PHE A 114 11.91 14.77 0.02
CA PHE A 114 11.24 13.54 -0.39
C PHE A 114 10.80 13.61 -1.85
N LEU A 115 10.23 14.74 -2.26
CA LEU A 115 9.74 14.96 -3.62
C LEU A 115 10.88 15.06 -4.64
N ARG A 116 12.02 15.62 -4.23
CA ARG A 116 13.22 15.67 -5.06
C ARG A 116 13.77 14.26 -5.36
N ARG A 117 13.58 13.30 -4.44
CA ARG A 117 13.97 11.89 -4.60
C ARG A 117 12.81 10.96 -4.92
N GLN A 118 11.65 11.50 -5.28
CA GLN A 118 10.43 10.73 -5.52
C GLN A 118 10.66 9.56 -6.48
N ASN A 119 11.43 9.75 -7.55
CA ASN A 119 11.71 8.68 -8.51
C ASN A 119 12.40 7.47 -7.87
N ALA A 120 13.43 7.70 -7.05
CA ALA A 120 14.15 6.63 -6.35
C ALA A 120 13.24 5.93 -5.32
N VAL A 121 12.41 6.70 -4.61
CA VAL A 121 11.46 6.16 -3.63
C VAL A 121 10.38 5.32 -4.33
N SER A 122 9.82 5.82 -5.43
CA SER A 122 8.83 5.10 -6.24
C SER A 122 9.41 3.82 -6.84
N GLU A 123 10.66 3.81 -7.27
CA GLU A 123 11.33 2.60 -7.77
C GLU A 123 11.45 1.52 -6.68
N VAL A 124 11.91 1.90 -5.48
CA VAL A 124 12.00 0.97 -4.34
C VAL A 124 10.61 0.45 -3.95
N PHE A 125 9.63 1.35 -3.86
CA PHE A 125 8.24 0.98 -3.56
C PHE A 125 7.66 0.02 -4.60
N CYS A 126 7.78 0.35 -5.89
CA CYS A 126 7.32 -0.50 -6.98
C CYS A 126 8.01 -1.86 -6.96
N ARG A 127 9.32 -1.92 -6.71
CA ARG A 127 10.05 -3.17 -6.58
C ARG A 127 9.40 -4.05 -5.51
N ILE A 128 9.24 -3.55 -4.28
CA ILE A 128 8.66 -4.33 -3.16
C ILE A 128 7.23 -4.77 -3.48
N VAL A 129 6.40 -3.85 -3.97
CA VAL A 129 5.00 -4.13 -4.33
C VAL A 129 4.93 -5.22 -5.41
N THR A 130 5.71 -5.11 -6.47
CA THR A 130 5.67 -6.06 -7.58
C THR A 130 6.25 -7.42 -7.20
N SER A 131 7.36 -7.46 -6.45
CA SER A 131 8.02 -8.73 -6.12
C SER A 131 7.34 -9.49 -4.98
N GLU A 132 6.66 -8.81 -4.05
CA GLU A 132 6.18 -9.44 -2.82
C GLU A 132 4.66 -9.37 -2.65
N ILE A 133 4.02 -8.34 -3.19
CA ILE A 133 2.57 -8.18 -3.07
C ILE A 133 1.87 -8.72 -4.30
N LEU A 134 2.28 -8.28 -5.51
CA LEU A 134 1.67 -8.67 -6.78
C LEU A 134 2.20 -10.00 -7.32
N THR A 135 2.27 -11.01 -6.45
CA THR A 135 2.64 -12.37 -6.86
C THR A 135 1.44 -13.11 -7.43
N ILE A 136 1.67 -14.09 -8.31
CA ILE A 136 0.61 -14.90 -8.92
C ILE A 136 -0.28 -15.55 -7.84
N GLY A 137 0.33 -16.05 -6.75
CA GLY A 137 -0.41 -16.65 -5.65
C GLY A 137 -1.36 -15.66 -4.97
N HIS A 138 -0.90 -14.44 -4.68
CA HIS A 138 -1.75 -13.41 -4.07
C HIS A 138 -2.85 -12.93 -5.02
N ILE A 139 -2.52 -12.72 -6.30
CA ILE A 139 -3.44 -12.33 -7.36
C ILE A 139 -4.54 -13.39 -7.50
N MET A 140 -4.18 -14.67 -7.67
CA MET A 140 -5.16 -15.76 -7.80
C MET A 140 -6.03 -15.90 -6.56
N ASN A 141 -5.44 -15.76 -5.37
CA ASN A 141 -6.20 -15.77 -4.13
C ASN A 141 -7.19 -14.60 -4.06
N GLU A 142 -6.81 -13.41 -4.53
CA GLU A 142 -7.69 -12.24 -4.57
C GLU A 142 -8.81 -12.40 -5.61
N ILE A 143 -8.53 -13.00 -6.77
CA ILE A 143 -9.58 -13.32 -7.75
C ILE A 143 -10.65 -14.26 -7.15
N PHE A 144 -10.25 -15.28 -6.40
CA PHE A 144 -11.19 -16.30 -5.91
C PHE A 144 -11.78 -16.03 -4.52
N ARG A 145 -11.10 -15.25 -3.69
CA ARG A 145 -11.50 -14.99 -2.29
C ARG A 145 -11.61 -13.51 -1.95
N GLY A 146 -11.28 -12.62 -2.89
CA GLY A 146 -11.39 -11.18 -2.71
C GLY A 146 -12.82 -10.67 -2.80
N PRO A 147 -13.01 -9.35 -2.62
CA PRO A 147 -14.31 -8.68 -2.66
C PRO A 147 -15.05 -8.87 -3.99
N ARG A 148 -14.32 -9.03 -5.09
CA ARG A 148 -14.88 -9.25 -6.44
C ARG A 148 -14.98 -10.72 -6.86
N SER A 149 -14.78 -11.64 -5.92
CA SER A 149 -14.73 -13.08 -6.21
C SER A 149 -16.00 -13.66 -6.81
N ASP A 150 -17.14 -13.02 -6.62
CA ASP A 150 -18.40 -13.50 -7.20
C ASP A 150 -18.41 -13.44 -8.73
N ARG A 151 -17.67 -12.50 -9.33
CA ARG A 151 -17.48 -12.45 -10.79
C ARG A 151 -16.68 -13.65 -11.29
N ALA A 152 -15.60 -14.00 -10.59
CA ALA A 152 -14.79 -15.17 -10.90
C ALA A 152 -15.62 -16.47 -10.79
N LYS A 153 -16.40 -16.60 -9.72
CA LYS A 153 -17.32 -17.73 -9.51
C LYS A 153 -18.39 -17.79 -10.61
N ALA A 154 -18.94 -16.65 -11.03
CA ALA A 154 -19.93 -16.58 -12.10
C ALA A 154 -19.36 -17.04 -13.45
N MET A 155 -18.13 -16.61 -13.80
CA MET A 155 -17.44 -17.08 -15.00
C MET A 155 -17.18 -18.59 -14.96
N MET A 156 -16.74 -19.08 -13.81
CA MET A 156 -16.53 -20.52 -13.59
C MET A 156 -17.84 -21.30 -13.75
N LYS A 157 -18.93 -20.84 -13.15
CA LYS A 157 -20.27 -21.43 -13.27
C LYS A 157 -20.78 -21.43 -14.71
N ARG A 158 -20.57 -20.36 -15.47
CA ARG A 158 -20.96 -20.28 -16.89
C ARG A 158 -20.26 -21.33 -17.74
N HIS A 159 -18.97 -21.58 -17.48
CA HIS A 159 -18.19 -22.58 -18.22
C HIS A 159 -18.43 -24.01 -17.73
N MET A 160 -18.71 -24.21 -16.44
CA MET A 160 -18.99 -25.52 -15.87
C MET A 160 -20.38 -26.05 -16.22
N ARG A 161 -21.40 -25.18 -16.35
CA ARG A 161 -22.78 -25.59 -16.69
C ARG A 161 -22.87 -26.52 -17.91
N PRO A 162 -22.30 -26.18 -19.09
CA PRO A 162 -22.33 -27.07 -20.27
C PRO A 162 -21.72 -28.45 -20.05
N VAL A 163 -20.73 -28.56 -19.16
CA VAL A 163 -20.05 -29.83 -18.88
C VAL A 163 -20.85 -30.68 -17.91
N ILE A 164 -21.46 -30.07 -16.90
CA ILE A 164 -22.33 -30.75 -15.94
C ILE A 164 -23.64 -31.20 -16.60
N ASP A 165 -24.16 -30.38 -17.52
CA ASP A 165 -25.35 -30.71 -18.31
C ASP A 165 -25.06 -31.72 -19.44
N GLY A 166 -23.78 -32.05 -19.68
CA GLY A 166 -23.35 -33.10 -20.59
C GLY A 166 -23.80 -34.48 -20.11
N GLY A 167 -24.40 -35.26 -21.01
CA GLY A 167 -25.09 -36.52 -20.67
C GLY A 167 -24.28 -37.52 -19.85
N VAL A 168 -22.96 -37.61 -20.07
CA VAL A 168 -22.07 -38.54 -19.35
C VAL A 168 -21.89 -38.13 -17.88
N VAL A 169 -21.70 -36.84 -17.60
CA VAL A 169 -21.51 -36.32 -16.24
C VAL A 169 -22.82 -36.41 -15.45
N LYS A 170 -23.94 -36.10 -16.11
CA LYS A 170 -25.28 -36.26 -15.51
C LYS A 170 -25.56 -37.70 -15.11
N THR A 171 -25.26 -38.68 -15.96
CA THR A 171 -25.46 -40.10 -15.67
C THR A 171 -24.55 -40.58 -14.54
N VAL A 172 -23.26 -40.22 -14.54
CA VAL A 172 -22.33 -40.58 -13.46
C VAL A 172 -22.71 -39.91 -12.13
N ALA A 173 -23.08 -38.62 -12.15
CA ALA A 173 -23.52 -37.91 -10.96
C ALA A 173 -24.82 -38.51 -10.38
N GLN A 174 -25.79 -38.86 -11.22
CA GLN A 174 -27.01 -39.55 -10.79
C GLN A 174 -26.74 -40.95 -10.24
N LEU A 175 -25.77 -41.68 -10.80
CA LEU A 175 -25.38 -43.02 -10.32
C LEU A 175 -24.64 -42.97 -8.98
N THR A 176 -23.87 -41.90 -8.71
CA THR A 176 -23.01 -41.82 -7.53
C THR A 176 -23.69 -41.13 -6.35
N VAL A 177 -24.51 -40.11 -6.61
CA VAL A 177 -25.14 -39.26 -5.57
C VAL A 177 -26.66 -39.45 -5.50
N GLY A 178 -27.23 -40.24 -6.42
CA GLY A 178 -28.68 -40.43 -6.54
C GLY A 178 -29.40 -39.24 -7.19
N PRO A 179 -30.67 -39.42 -7.59
CA PRO A 179 -31.47 -38.37 -8.22
C PRO A 179 -31.72 -37.16 -7.29
N GLU A 180 -31.82 -37.35 -5.98
CA GLU A 180 -31.97 -36.26 -4.99
C GLU A 180 -30.68 -35.46 -4.80
N GLY A 181 -29.53 -36.13 -4.70
CA GLY A 181 -28.22 -35.46 -4.58
C GLY A 181 -27.82 -34.69 -5.84
N PHE A 182 -28.26 -35.12 -7.03
CA PHE A 182 -28.10 -34.35 -8.26
C PHE A 182 -28.94 -33.07 -8.26
N VAL A 183 -30.18 -33.13 -7.74
CA VAL A 183 -31.06 -31.96 -7.60
C VAL A 183 -30.47 -30.98 -6.58
N GLU A 184 -29.89 -31.46 -5.48
CA GLU A 184 -29.23 -30.63 -4.49
C GLU A 184 -27.95 -29.97 -5.04
N LEU A 185 -27.09 -30.72 -5.73
CA LEU A 185 -25.93 -30.17 -6.45
C LEU A 185 -26.34 -29.10 -7.45
N LYS A 186 -27.42 -29.34 -8.22
CA LYS A 186 -27.95 -28.36 -9.17
C LYS A 186 -28.42 -27.09 -8.46
N ARG A 187 -29.01 -27.21 -7.27
CA ARG A 187 -29.52 -26.10 -6.46
C ARG A 187 -28.43 -25.30 -5.75
N THR A 188 -27.33 -25.94 -5.34
CA THR A 188 -26.13 -25.25 -4.80
C THR A 188 -25.35 -24.54 -5.91
N ILE A 189 -25.44 -25.04 -7.14
CA ILE A 189 -24.82 -24.44 -8.30
C ILE A 189 -25.67 -23.31 -8.88
N GLU A 190 -27.00 -23.28 -8.71
CA GLU A 190 -27.89 -22.18 -9.12
C GLU A 190 -27.79 -20.92 -8.24
#